data_AF-E2C567-F1
#
_entry.id   AF-E2C567-F1
#
_cell.length_a   1.000
_cell.length_b   1.000
_cell.length_c   1.000
_cell.angle_alpha   90.00
_cell.angle_beta   90.00
_cell.angle_gamma   90.00
#
_symmetry.space_group_name_H-M   'P 1'
#
loop_
_entity.id
_entity.type
_entity.pdbx_description
1 polymer ?
#
loop_
_entity_poly.entity_id
_entity_poly.type
_entity_poly.pdbx_seq_one_letter_code
_entity_poly.pdbx_strand_id
1 'polypeptide(L)' 'LVARNPPPICFGEDFMKIYTHLIQVEVCLHIYDIDIGYNKFHACFEILGKFMHIKILSEKLGCFT' A
#
# COMPACT_ATOMS: atom_id res chain seq x y z
N LEU A 1 -8.76 18.83 9.05
CA LEU A 1 -8.66 17.36 9.07
C LEU A 1 -7.31 17.01 8.48
N VAL A 2 -6.40 16.47 9.27
CA VAL A 2 -5.02 16.22 8.84
C VAL A 2 -4.85 14.71 8.76
N ALA A 3 -5.17 14.13 7.59
CA ALA A 3 -4.94 12.72 7.31
C ALA A 3 -3.46 12.52 6.94
N ARG A 4 -2.53 12.83 7.87
CA ARG A 4 -1.10 12.94 7.53
C ARG A 4 -0.46 11.62 7.09
N ASN A 5 -0.95 10.47 7.56
CA ASN A 5 -0.46 9.12 7.20
C ASN A 5 -1.56 8.08 7.52
N PRO A 6 -2.53 7.86 6.63
CA PRO A 6 -3.53 6.80 6.82
C PRO A 6 -2.86 5.41 6.82
N PRO A 7 -3.51 4.40 7.44
CA PRO A 7 -3.04 3.02 7.32
C PRO A 7 -3.06 2.55 5.85
N PRO A 8 -2.15 1.64 5.43
CA PRO A 8 -2.14 1.10 4.08
C PRO A 8 -3.46 0.39 3.73
N ILE A 9 -3.90 0.55 2.49
CA ILE A 9 -5.08 -0.11 1.92
C ILE A 9 -4.63 -1.42 1.30
N CYS A 10 -4.99 -2.55 1.91
CA CYS A 10 -4.52 -3.87 1.48
C CYS A 10 -5.58 -4.64 0.69
N PHE A 11 -5.15 -5.23 -0.42
CA PHE A 11 -5.89 -6.16 -1.25
C PHE A 11 -5.15 -7.50 -1.24
N GLY A 12 -5.71 -8.45 -0.53
CA GLY A 12 -5.23 -9.82 -0.44
C GLY A 12 -6.42 -10.73 -0.62
N GLU A 13 -6.94 -10.80 -1.84
CA GLU A 13 -7.82 -11.91 -2.17
C GLU A 13 -6.99 -13.18 -2.26
N ASP A 14 -7.61 -14.33 -1.97
CA ASP A 14 -7.10 -15.69 -2.18
C ASP A 14 -6.74 -15.94 -3.66
N PHE A 15 -5.86 -15.14 -4.28
CA PHE A 15 -5.50 -15.16 -5.70
C PHE A 15 -4.86 -16.49 -6.13
N MET A 16 -4.58 -17.38 -5.19
CA MET A 16 -3.89 -18.66 -5.39
C MET A 16 -4.69 -19.88 -4.90
N LYS A 17 -6.03 -19.84 -4.91
CA LYS A 17 -6.86 -21.07 -4.85
C LYS A 17 -6.70 -22.00 -6.07
N ILE A 18 -5.84 -21.64 -7.04
CA ILE A 18 -5.72 -22.38 -8.30
C ILE A 18 -4.65 -23.47 -8.23
N TYR A 19 -3.61 -23.41 -7.36
CA TYR A 19 -2.59 -24.49 -7.35
C TYR A 19 -1.91 -24.88 -6.03
N THR A 20 -1.94 -24.13 -4.92
CA THR A 20 -1.33 -24.62 -3.66
C THR A 20 -1.75 -23.76 -2.46
N HIS A 21 -2.36 -24.39 -1.46
CA HIS A 21 -2.97 -23.81 -0.25
C HIS A 21 -2.07 -22.99 0.69
N LEU A 22 -0.90 -22.50 0.27
CA LEU A 22 0.15 -22.04 1.20
C LEU A 22 0.81 -20.71 0.86
N ILE A 23 0.36 -19.95 -0.15
CA ILE A 23 0.98 -18.65 -0.47
C ILE A 23 -0.07 -17.55 -0.33
N GLN A 24 -0.14 -16.99 0.88
CA GLN A 24 -0.87 -15.74 1.11
C GLN A 24 -0.01 -14.58 0.56
N VAL A 25 -0.52 -13.96 -0.50
CA VAL A 25 0.04 -12.72 -1.07
C VAL A 25 -0.93 -11.60 -0.78
N GLU A 26 -0.48 -10.62 0.00
CA GLU A 26 -1.24 -9.40 0.28
C GLU A 26 -0.51 -8.24 -0.40
N VAL A 27 -1.21 -7.47 -1.23
CA VAL A 27 -0.66 -6.26 -1.86
C VAL A 27 -1.35 -5.06 -1.24
N CYS A 28 -0.60 -4.17 -0.61
CA CYS A 28 -1.11 -2.95 -0.01
C CYS A 28 -0.63 -1.71 -0.75
N LEU A 29 -1.53 -0.75 -0.91
CA LEU A 29 -1.21 0.62 -1.28
C LEU A 29 -1.05 1.45 0.00
N HIS A 30 0.15 1.95 0.24
CA HIS A 30 0.43 2.88 1.32
C HIS A 30 0.49 4.31 0.78
N ILE A 31 -0.40 5.16 1.27
CA ILE A 31 -0.44 6.58 0.93
C ILE A 31 0.05 7.33 2.17
N TYR A 32 1.09 8.12 2.02
CA TYR A 32 1.76 8.81 3.14
C TYR A 32 2.17 10.22 2.74
N ASP A 33 2.57 11.02 3.73
CA ASP A 33 2.97 12.42 3.56
C ASP A 33 1.87 13.24 2.84
N ILE A 34 0.62 13.04 3.27
CA ILE A 34 -0.52 13.73 2.66
C ILE A 34 -0.61 15.14 3.25
N ASP A 35 -0.41 16.15 2.41
CA ASP A 35 -0.61 17.56 2.74
C ASP A 35 -1.67 18.18 1.81
N ILE A 36 -2.79 18.58 2.41
CA ILE A 36 -3.92 19.19 1.70
C ILE A 36 -4.04 20.65 2.16
N GLY A 37 -3.49 21.55 1.36
CA GLY A 37 -3.62 23.00 1.51
C GLY A 37 -4.71 23.57 0.61
N TYR A 38 -5.00 24.86 0.75
CA TYR A 38 -6.08 25.56 0.02
C TYR A 38 -6.03 25.36 -1.52
N ASN A 39 -4.83 25.24 -2.10
CA ASN A 39 -4.59 25.03 -3.54
C ASN A 39 -3.47 24.00 -3.82
N LYS A 40 -3.12 23.14 -2.86
CA LYS A 40 -1.99 22.20 -3.00
C LYS A 40 -2.40 20.85 -2.46
N PHE A 41 -2.18 19.81 -3.26
CA PHE A 41 -2.41 18.43 -2.85
C PHE A 41 -1.11 17.68 -3.03
N HIS A 42 -0.38 17.45 -1.94
CA HIS A 42 0.81 16.60 -1.95
C HIS A 42 0.47 15.24 -1.36
N ALA A 43 0.84 14.15 -2.04
CA ALA A 43 0.74 12.81 -1.51
C ALA A 43 1.80 11.89 -2.12
N CYS A 44 2.36 11.00 -1.31
CA CYS A 44 3.31 9.97 -1.73
C CYS A 44 2.66 8.59 -1.70
N PHE A 45 3.09 7.73 -2.62
CA PHE A 45 2.55 6.38 -2.80
C PHE A 45 3.66 5.33 -2.77
N GLU A 46 3.39 4.22 -2.09
CA GLU A 46 4.27 3.06 -1.96
C GLU A 46 3.43 1.79 -2.06
N ILE A 47 3.89 0.81 -2.83
CA ILE A 47 3.29 -0.53 -2.89
C ILE A 47 4.04 -1.43 -1.92
N LEU A 48 3.30 -2.06 -1.00
CA LEU A 48 3.81 -3.03 -0.04
C LEU A 48 3.28 -4.42 -0.41
N GLY A 49 4.13 -5.35 -0.82
CA GLY A 49 3.77 -6.74 -1.04
C GLY A 49 4.18 -7.61 0.14
N LYS A 50 3.24 -8.24 0.84
CA LYS A 50 3.53 -9.19 1.91
C LYS A 50 3.38 -10.63 1.40
N PHE A 51 4.44 -11.41 1.57
CA PHE A 51 4.43 -12.84 1.33
C PHE A 51 4.61 -13.57 2.66
N MET A 52 3.71 -14.50 2.97
CA MET A 52 3.84 -15.42 4.11
C MET A 52 4.17 -14.69 5.43
N HIS A 53 3.41 -13.65 5.78
CA HIS A 53 3.52 -12.85 7.00
C HIS A 53 4.89 -12.20 7.33
N ILE A 54 5.94 -12.40 6.51
CA ILE A 54 7.33 -12.12 6.93
C ILE A 54 8.11 -11.30 5.90
N LYS A 55 7.83 -11.44 4.59
CA LYS A 55 8.56 -10.67 3.56
C LYS A 55 7.70 -9.56 3.00
N ILE A 56 8.05 -8.32 3.35
CA ILE A 56 7.47 -7.09 2.77
C ILE A 56 8.40 -6.63 1.65
N LEU A 57 8.00 -6.84 0.39
CA LEU A 57 8.55 -6.09 -0.73
C LEU A 57 7.97 -4.69 -0.65
N SER A 58 8.80 -3.65 -0.73
CA SER A 58 8.32 -2.28 -0.86
C SER A 58 8.86 -1.66 -2.14
N GLU A 59 7.97 -1.06 -2.93
CA GLU A 59 8.32 -0.30 -4.12
C GLU A 59 7.72 1.11 -4.02
N LYS A 60 8.57 2.14 -4.13
CA LYS A 60 8.13 3.55 -4.05
C LYS A 60 7.68 4.03 -5.42
N LEU A 61 6.42 4.44 -5.53
CA LEU A 61 5.86 5.00 -6.77
C LEU A 61 6.17 6.50 -6.93
N GLY A 62 6.57 7.17 -5.84
CA GLY A 62 6.88 8.59 -5.81
C GLY A 62 5.77 9.45 -5.22
N CYS A 63 5.89 10.76 -5.39
CA CYS A 63 4.95 11.75 -4.84
C CYS A 63 4.37 12.64 -5.93
N PHE A 64 3.15 13.10 -5.73
CA PHE A 64 2.40 13.95 -6.65
C PHE A 64 1.94 15.21 -5.91
N THR A 65 1.96 16.37 -6.57
CA THR A 65 1.70 17.70 -6.00
C THR A 65 0.65 18.49 -6.79
#